data_AF-A0A0N7IKZ3-F1
#
_entry.id   AF-A0A0N7IKZ3-F1
#
_cell.length_a   1.000
_cell.length_b   1.000
_cell.length_c   1.000
_cell.angle_alpha   90.00
_cell.angle_beta   90.00
_cell.angle_gamma   90.00
#
_symmetry.space_group_name_H-M   'P 1'
#
loop_
_entity.id
_entity.type
_entity.pdbx_description
1 polymer ?
#
loop_
_entity_poly.entity_id
_entity_poly.type
_entity_poly.pdbx_seq_one_letter_code
_entity_poly.pdbx_strand_id
1 'polypeptide(L)'
;FADIGNIVKGDDLLEDLRTQNVKKIFQKIWKNENNQNNKYGLYYEVKDDEIKKKGQEWWNKNKTKVWHVMLCGYKKPGHSITKEDCNLPDDTTPQFLRWFTEWSQNFCTRREE
;
A
#
# COMPACT_ATOMS: atom_id res chain seq x y z
N PHE A 1 -4.84 -5.26 -3.56
CA PHE A 1 -3.92 -5.46 -2.42
C PHE A 1 -2.59 -4.77 -2.66
N ALA A 2 -1.86 -5.16 -3.71
CA ALA A 2 -0.53 -4.62 -4.00
C ALA A 2 -0.49 -3.09 -4.20
N ASP A 3 -1.50 -2.49 -4.86
CA ASP A 3 -1.54 -1.03 -5.04
C ASP A 3 -1.70 -0.26 -3.73
N ILE A 4 -2.51 -0.77 -2.79
CA ILE A 4 -2.58 -0.22 -1.42
C ILE A 4 -1.20 -0.31 -0.76
N GLY A 5 -0.49 -1.42 -0.98
CA GLY A 5 0.88 -1.59 -0.53
C GLY A 5 1.81 -0.51 -1.09
N ASN A 6 1.74 -0.22 -2.38
CA ASN A 6 2.57 0.83 -2.99
C ASN A 6 2.25 2.24 -2.45
N ILE A 7 0.97 2.55 -2.23
CA ILE A 7 0.56 3.82 -1.63
C ILE A 7 1.14 3.98 -0.21
N VAL A 8 1.04 2.94 0.61
CA VAL A 8 1.54 2.94 2.00
C VAL A 8 3.07 3.00 2.05
N LYS A 9 3.74 2.28 1.15
CA LYS A 9 5.21 2.32 1.01
C LYS A 9 5.70 3.65 0.44
N GLY A 10 4.83 4.43 -0.20
CA GLY A 10 5.20 5.70 -0.84
C GLY A 10 6.01 5.52 -2.13
N ASP A 11 5.84 4.40 -2.82
CA ASP A 11 6.43 4.06 -4.11
C ASP A 11 5.37 3.83 -5.21
N ASP A 12 4.16 4.34 -5.00
CA ASP A 12 3.08 4.34 -5.98
C ASP A 12 3.36 5.29 -7.16
N LEU A 13 3.13 4.82 -8.38
CA LEU A 13 3.42 5.48 -9.65
C LEU A 13 2.30 6.42 -10.13
N LEU A 14 1.09 6.38 -9.53
CA LEU A 14 -0.02 7.22 -9.99
C LEU A 14 0.20 8.70 -9.64
N GLU A 15 0.92 8.96 -8.54
CA GLU A 15 1.33 10.28 -8.04
C GLU A 15 0.23 11.37 -8.02
N ASP A 16 -1.05 10.98 -7.97
CA ASP A 16 -2.18 11.91 -7.95
C ASP A 16 -2.35 12.63 -6.60
N LEU A 17 -3.27 13.60 -6.55
CA LEU A 17 -3.53 14.36 -5.31
C LEU A 17 -3.92 13.47 -4.12
N ARG A 18 -4.54 12.30 -4.36
CA ARG A 18 -4.98 11.38 -3.30
C ARG A 18 -3.79 10.62 -2.74
N THR A 19 -2.94 10.06 -3.58
CA THR A 19 -1.74 9.33 -3.15
C THR A 19 -0.74 10.28 -2.48
N GLN A 20 -0.62 11.52 -2.97
CA GLN A 20 0.16 12.57 -2.31
C GLN A 20 -0.39 12.94 -0.93
N ASN A 21 -1.71 13.03 -0.77
CA ASN A 21 -2.32 13.32 0.53
C ASN A 21 -2.09 12.18 1.52
N VAL A 22 -2.20 10.92 1.08
CA VAL A 22 -1.87 9.76 1.93
C VAL A 22 -0.40 9.76 2.32
N LYS A 23 0.52 10.02 1.38
CA LYS A 23 1.95 10.19 1.67
C LYS A 23 2.19 11.27 2.73
N LYS A 24 1.54 12.44 2.61
CA LYS A 24 1.62 13.53 3.60
C LYS A 24 1.09 13.15 4.98
N ILE A 25 0.04 12.33 5.06
CA ILE A 25 -0.49 11.83 6.34
C ILE A 25 0.56 10.94 7.02
N PHE A 26 1.12 9.95 6.31
CA PHE A 26 2.15 9.07 6.85
C PHE A 26 3.41 9.83 7.25
N GLN A 27 3.84 10.80 6.44
CA GLN A 27 4.92 11.72 6.78
C GLN A 27 4.70 12.43 8.12
N LYS A 28 3.49 12.95 8.36
CA LYS A 28 3.15 13.62 9.63
C LYS A 28 3.16 12.65 10.81
N ILE A 29 2.60 11.45 10.65
CA ILE A 29 2.59 10.41 11.69
C ILE A 29 4.03 10.07 12.11
N TRP A 30 4.90 9.78 11.14
CA TRP A 30 6.28 9.40 11.42
C TRP A 30 7.18 10.53 11.89
N LYS A 31 6.87 11.78 11.51
CA LYS A 31 7.50 12.99 12.09
C LYS A 31 7.20 13.12 13.58
N ASN A 32 5.95 12.90 13.97
CA ASN A 32 5.54 13.03 15.37
C ASN A 32 6.15 11.93 16.27
N GLU A 33 6.30 10.71 15.76
CA GLU A 33 7.03 9.63 16.44
C GLU A 33 8.50 10.00 16.72
N ASN A 34 9.18 10.65 15.76
CA ASN A 34 10.56 11.09 15.93
C ASN A 34 10.69 12.27 16.92
N ASN A 35 9.71 13.17 16.98
CA ASN A 35 9.72 14.32 17.89
C ASN A 35 9.54 13.94 19.37
N GLN A 36 8.85 12.83 19.69
CA GLN A 36 8.80 12.34 21.07
C GLN A 36 10.18 11.90 21.60
N ASN A 37 11.11 11.56 20.70
CA ASN A 37 12.47 11.16 21.04
C ASN A 37 13.50 12.31 20.95
N ASN A 38 13.10 13.51 20.49
CA ASN A 38 14.01 14.63 20.30
C ASN A 38 13.89 15.66 21.44
N LYS A 39 14.71 15.47 22.48
CA LYS A 39 14.79 16.35 23.68
C LYS A 39 15.14 17.81 23.35
N TYR A 40 15.56 18.13 22.13
CA TYR A 40 16.12 19.44 21.75
C TYR A 40 15.33 20.23 20.69
N GLY A 41 14.13 19.80 20.28
CA GLY A 41 13.22 20.64 19.50
C GLY A 41 13.70 21.07 18.10
N LEU A 42 14.74 20.43 17.55
CA LEU A 42 15.22 20.70 16.19
C LEU A 42 14.22 20.16 15.16
N TYR A 43 13.81 21.02 14.22
CA TYR A 43 12.90 20.70 13.13
C TYR A 43 13.54 19.64 12.21
N TYR A 44 13.16 18.37 12.37
CA TYR A 44 13.72 17.27 11.59
C TYR A 44 12.96 17.14 10.27
N GLU A 45 13.64 17.45 9.16
CA GLU A 45 13.11 17.18 7.82
C GLU A 45 13.26 15.69 7.53
N VAL A 46 12.15 14.96 7.49
CA VAL A 46 12.15 13.53 7.16
C VAL A 46 12.37 13.37 5.66
N LYS A 47 13.49 12.77 5.30
CA LYS A 47 13.87 12.49 3.90
C LYS A 47 12.92 11.46 3.29
N ASP A 48 12.67 11.58 1.99
CA ASP A 48 11.79 10.66 1.26
C ASP A 48 12.21 9.18 1.38
N ASP A 49 13.50 8.90 1.48
CA ASP A 49 14.01 7.54 1.70
C ASP A 49 13.65 6.98 3.09
N GLU A 50 13.63 7.83 4.12
CA GLU A 50 13.21 7.43 5.48
C GLU A 50 11.71 7.12 5.51
N ILE A 51 10.90 7.91 4.80
CA ILE A 51 9.47 7.68 4.62
C ILE A 51 9.22 6.34 3.92
N LYS A 52 9.93 6.07 2.82
CA LYS A 52 9.81 4.80 2.11
C LYS A 52 10.20 3.61 2.98
N LYS A 53 11.29 3.74 3.75
CA LYS A 53 11.74 2.71 4.69
C LYS A 53 10.68 2.42 5.76
N LYS A 54 10.16 3.45 6.44
CA LYS A 54 9.10 3.30 7.45
C LYS A 54 7.82 2.72 6.86
N GLY A 55 7.47 3.12 5.63
CA GLY A 55 6.32 2.57 4.89
C GLY A 55 6.50 1.08 4.60
N GLN A 56 7.68 0.66 4.15
CA GLN A 56 8.00 -0.75 3.91
C GLN A 56 7.95 -1.58 5.21
N GLU A 57 8.53 -1.07 6.30
CA GLU A 57 8.50 -1.74 7.61
C GLU A 57 7.06 -1.89 8.12
N TRP A 58 6.26 -0.82 8.03
CA TRP A 58 4.87 -0.84 8.43
C TRP A 58 4.05 -1.83 7.58
N TRP A 59 4.25 -1.80 6.26
CA TRP A 59 3.55 -2.70 5.35
C TRP A 59 3.89 -4.16 5.65
N ASN A 60 5.18 -4.50 5.75
CA ASN A 60 5.62 -5.86 6.07
C ASN A 60 5.04 -6.38 7.41
N LYS A 61 4.91 -5.50 8.41
CA LYS A 61 4.33 -5.84 9.71
C LYS A 61 2.81 -6.05 9.66
N ASN A 62 2.10 -5.39 8.74
CA ASN A 62 0.63 -5.32 8.77
C ASN A 62 -0.06 -5.92 7.54
N LYS A 63 0.65 -6.27 6.46
CA LYS A 63 0.05 -6.70 5.18
C LYS A 63 -0.89 -7.90 5.32
N THR A 64 -0.57 -8.86 6.19
CA THR A 64 -1.48 -9.98 6.52
C THR A 64 -2.79 -9.50 7.12
N LYS A 65 -2.75 -8.51 8.02
CA LYS A 65 -3.96 -7.94 8.63
C LYS A 65 -4.79 -7.16 7.62
N VAL A 66 -4.12 -6.39 6.75
CA VAL A 66 -4.78 -5.68 5.64
C VAL A 66 -5.51 -6.69 4.75
N TRP A 67 -4.87 -7.80 4.40
CA TRP A 67 -5.50 -8.85 3.61
C TRP A 67 -6.72 -9.46 4.30
N HIS A 68 -6.61 -9.79 5.60
CA HIS A 68 -7.76 -10.30 6.37
C HIS A 68 -8.94 -9.32 6.38
N VAL A 69 -8.69 -8.01 6.49
CA VAL A 69 -9.76 -6.99 6.43
C VAL A 69 -10.40 -6.94 5.05
N MET A 70 -9.61 -7.07 3.97
CA MET A 70 -10.14 -7.15 2.60
C MET A 70 -11.04 -8.38 2.43
N LEU A 71 -10.61 -9.54 2.94
CA LEU A 71 -11.40 -10.77 2.94
C LEU A 71 -12.69 -10.62 3.76
N CYS A 72 -12.65 -9.96 4.93
CA CYS A 72 -13.86 -9.64 5.70
C CYS A 72 -14.84 -8.79 4.88
N GLY A 73 -14.35 -7.81 4.12
CA GLY A 73 -15.16 -7.00 3.20
C GLY A 73 -15.79 -7.83 2.09
N TYR A 74 -15.03 -8.77 1.51
CA TYR A 74 -15.51 -9.71 0.49
C TYR A 74 -16.57 -10.67 1.05
N LYS A 75 -16.42 -11.18 2.27
CA LYS A 75 -17.40 -12.08 2.89
C LYS A 75 -18.72 -11.40 3.24
N LYS A 76 -18.70 -10.10 3.60
CA LYS A 76 -19.88 -9.36 4.08
C LYS A 76 -21.11 -9.42 3.15
N PRO A 77 -20.99 -9.25 1.81
CA PRO A 77 -22.13 -9.41 0.89
C PRO A 77 -22.52 -10.87 0.61
N GLY A 78 -21.93 -11.87 1.29
CA GLY A 78 -22.31 -13.27 1.17
C GLY A 78 -21.37 -14.13 0.32
N HIS A 79 -20.20 -13.62 -0.09
CA HIS A 79 -19.20 -14.44 -0.76
C HIS A 79 -18.54 -15.43 0.22
N SER A 80 -18.19 -16.62 -0.29
CA SER A 80 -17.45 -17.63 0.46
C SER A 80 -15.95 -17.36 0.38
N ILE A 81 -15.24 -17.60 1.49
CA ILE A 81 -13.78 -17.58 1.57
C ILE A 81 -13.30 -19.03 1.67
N THR A 82 -12.40 -19.44 0.78
CA THR A 82 -11.74 -20.75 0.83
C THR A 82 -10.39 -20.68 1.56
N LYS A 83 -9.70 -21.82 1.72
CA LYS A 83 -8.37 -21.82 2.34
C LYS A 83 -7.34 -21.12 1.45
N GLU A 84 -7.52 -21.18 0.14
CA GLU A 84 -6.64 -20.58 -0.85
C GLU A 84 -6.68 -19.05 -0.79
N ASP A 85 -7.84 -18.47 -0.50
CA ASP A 85 -8.02 -17.03 -0.31
C ASP A 85 -7.22 -16.48 0.88
N CYS A 86 -6.88 -17.33 1.86
CA CYS A 86 -6.06 -16.93 3.01
C CYS A 86 -4.57 -16.77 2.66
N ASN A 87 -4.14 -17.20 1.46
CA ASN A 87 -2.79 -16.95 0.99
C ASN A 87 -2.60 -15.46 0.72
N LEU A 88 -1.46 -14.92 1.15
CA LEU A 88 -1.10 -13.54 0.90
C LEU A 88 -0.91 -13.32 -0.61
N PRO A 89 -1.61 -12.34 -1.22
CA PRO A 89 -1.38 -11.99 -2.61
C PRO A 89 0.05 -11.44 -2.79
N ASP A 90 0.60 -11.62 -3.99
CA ASP A 90 1.91 -11.05 -4.31
C ASP A 90 1.89 -9.52 -4.24
N ASP A 91 2.88 -8.97 -3.55
CA ASP A 91 3.16 -7.54 -3.43
C ASP A 91 4.59 -7.18 -3.85
N THR A 92 5.32 -8.14 -4.43
CA THR A 92 6.73 -7.99 -4.83
C THR A 92 6.90 -7.63 -6.30
N THR A 93 5.97 -8.03 -7.17
CA THR A 93 6.00 -7.67 -8.59
C THR A 93 5.96 -6.14 -8.74
N PRO A 94 6.87 -5.52 -9.54
CA PRO A 94 6.86 -4.09 -9.83
C PRO A 94 5.49 -3.59 -10.32
N GLN A 95 5.04 -2.43 -9.81
CA GLN A 95 3.70 -1.92 -10.08
C GLN A 95 3.41 -1.75 -11.57
N PHE A 96 4.37 -1.22 -12.34
CA PHE A 96 4.26 -1.12 -13.79
C PHE A 96 3.93 -2.46 -14.45
N LEU A 97 4.60 -3.56 -14.06
CA LEU A 97 4.35 -4.88 -14.64
C LEU A 97 2.98 -5.43 -14.27
N ARG A 98 2.53 -5.18 -13.03
CA ARG A 98 1.17 -5.58 -12.60
C ARG A 98 0.10 -4.85 -13.40
N TRP A 99 0.22 -3.53 -13.54
CA TRP A 99 -0.72 -2.72 -14.31
C TRP A 99 -0.68 -3.06 -15.79
N PHE A 100 0.50 -3.31 -16.36
CA PHE A 100 0.61 -3.71 -17.76
C PHE A 100 -0.04 -5.08 -18.02
N THR A 101 0.10 -6.02 -17.07
CA THR A 101 -0.58 -7.33 -17.13
C THR A 101 -2.10 -7.17 -17.03
N GLU A 102 -2.58 -6.39 -16.06
CA GLU A 102 -4.01 -6.10 -15.88
C GLU A 102 -4.59 -5.39 -17.12
N TRP A 103 -3.90 -4.40 -17.67
CA TRP A 103 -4.30 -3.72 -18.89
C TRP A 103 -4.40 -4.70 -20.08
N SER A 104 -3.41 -5.58 -20.24
CA SER A 104 -3.39 -6.55 -21.33
C SER A 104 -4.54 -7.56 -21.23
N GLN A 105 -4.83 -8.04 -20.01
CA GLN A 105 -5.97 -8.91 -19.75
C GLN A 105 -7.30 -8.21 -20.07
N ASN A 106 -7.50 -7.01 -19.54
CA ASN A 106 -8.70 -6.21 -19.80
C ASN A 106 -8.89 -5.90 -21.29
N PHE A 107 -7.80 -5.56 -21.99
CA PHE A 107 -7.83 -5.31 -23.43
C PHE A 107 -8.27 -6.55 -24.20
N CYS A 108 -7.69 -7.72 -23.92
CA CYS A 108 -8.06 -8.97 -24.58
C CYS A 108 -9.53 -9.34 -24.32
N THR A 109 -10.00 -9.26 -23.08
CA THR A 109 -11.40 -9.54 -22.73
C THR A 109 -12.35 -8.62 -23.50
N ARG A 110 -12.11 -7.31 -23.49
CA ARG A 110 -12.97 -6.34 -24.19
C ARG A 110 -12.93 -6.44 -25.71
N ARG A 111 -11.84 -6.96 -26.27
CA ARG A 111 -11.74 -7.17 -27.72
C ARG A 111 -12.58 -8.37 -28.18
N GLU A 112 -12.86 -9.31 -27.28
CA GLU A 112 -13.69 -10.49 -27.55
C GLU A 112 -15.19 -10.27 -27.26
N GLU A 113 -15.55 -9.15 -26.63
CA GLU A 113 -16.93 -8.65 -26.45
C GLU A 113 -17.47 -8.01 -27.75
#